data_AF-A0A2E4KB81-F1
#
_entry.id   AF-A0A2E4KB81-F1
#
_cell.length_a   1.000
_cell.length_b   1.000
_cell.length_c   1.000
_cell.angle_alpha   90.00
_cell.angle_beta   90.00
_cell.angle_gamma   90.00
#
_symmetry.space_group_name_H-M   'P 1'
#
loop_
_entity.id
_entity.type
_entity.pdbx_description
1 polymer ?
#
loop_
_entity_poly.entity_id
_entity_poly.type
_entity_poly.pdbx_seq_one_letter_code
_entity_poly.pdbx_strand_id
1 'polypeptide(L)'
;MKPIILILIIQISILFISCEKENINIYPNQPLEFSVDTIMFDTIFSTISSITKTLKVYNNNNFEVSTNISISDKINSHYRINVDGESGNYFNNIVIDPNDSIFIFVEVTIDPNNTNTPYLISDSIIFISGEKQQKIKLIAYGQDAIFHTANTFGNIITSSDTTKFYYHEITTNETWNNEKPHVIYGYVIINPNCELIIEQGTKIYLHKNSGIIVGNPFSNGGGSSLKVYGTLGNEVTFQGDRLDSWYDSIPGQWDRIWLFPGSVNNEFHYTNIKNGTVGIQADTIGNNNPTVIINNCRIDNMSSIGILGQGANIETNNTIITKCGQHLIACNIGGKYSFKHCTLVNYWNYNNRNTPSILLNNYYEGVDGNTYYRDLETAFFGNCILDGSLSTEISFQENENSLFNYKFDYCLIKIDPQINTENSKFNNIIKNENPQFKNKNTYDFHLNENSLCINSGDINITQSSPILFNDIEGVSRGNLIDIGALEFSD
;
A
#
# COMPACT_ATOMS: atom_id res chain seq x y z
N MET A 1 -70.01 4.17 -40.30
CA MET A 1 -68.96 4.61 -41.24
C MET A 1 -68.39 5.99 -40.94
N LYS A 2 -69.20 7.03 -40.64
CA LYS A 2 -68.68 8.38 -40.30
C LYS A 2 -67.70 8.48 -39.11
N PRO A 3 -67.82 7.74 -37.99
CA PRO A 3 -66.87 7.87 -36.88
C PRO A 3 -65.52 7.17 -37.15
N ILE A 4 -65.51 6.11 -37.98
CA ILE A 4 -64.28 5.38 -38.34
C ILE A 4 -63.40 6.21 -39.28
N ILE A 5 -64.01 6.94 -40.21
CA ILE A 5 -63.29 7.85 -41.11
C ILE A 5 -62.64 9.00 -40.32
N LEU A 6 -63.32 9.52 -39.28
CA LEU A 6 -62.78 10.57 -38.44
C LEU A 6 -61.58 10.10 -37.59
N ILE A 7 -61.65 8.88 -37.05
CA ILE A 7 -60.55 8.26 -36.29
C ILE A 7 -59.34 7.99 -37.20
N LEU A 8 -59.57 7.53 -38.44
CA LEU A 8 -58.51 7.28 -39.40
C LEU A 8 -57.81 8.58 -39.85
N ILE A 9 -58.57 9.67 -40.01
CA ILE A 9 -58.02 10.99 -40.33
C ILE A 9 -57.20 11.54 -39.16
N ILE A 10 -57.63 11.36 -37.91
CA ILE A 10 -56.88 11.77 -36.72
C ILE A 10 -55.60 10.94 -36.56
N GLN A 11 -55.64 9.62 -36.77
CA GLN A 11 -54.44 8.77 -36.75
C GLN A 11 -53.45 9.11 -37.87
N ILE A 12 -53.92 9.46 -39.06
CA ILE A 12 -53.06 9.94 -40.16
C ILE A 12 -52.47 11.31 -39.85
N SER A 13 -53.19 12.18 -39.14
CA SER A 13 -52.71 13.52 -38.78
C SER A 13 -51.56 13.49 -37.75
N ILE A 14 -51.57 12.51 -36.84
CA ILE A 14 -50.52 12.34 -35.83
C ILE A 14 -49.20 11.86 -36.46
N LEU A 15 -49.24 11.19 -37.61
CA LEU A 15 -48.04 10.74 -38.35
C LEU A 15 -47.29 11.88 -39.05
N PHE A 16 -47.89 13.08 -39.19
CA PHE A 16 -47.23 14.24 -39.81
C PHE A 16 -46.59 15.21 -38.80
N ILE A 17 -46.69 14.95 -37.49
CA ILE A 17 -46.13 15.84 -36.44
C ILE A 17 -44.69 15.46 -36.07
N SER A 18 -44.16 14.32 -36.52
CA SER A 18 -42.80 13.87 -36.18
C SER A 18 -41.75 14.27 -37.24
N CYS A 19 -41.73 15.54 -37.63
CA CYS A 19 -40.62 16.07 -38.43
C CYS A 19 -40.27 17.46 -37.90
N GLU A 20 -39.60 17.47 -36.75
CA GLU A 20 -38.84 18.64 -36.34
C GLU A 20 -37.66 18.76 -37.29
N LYS A 21 -37.63 19.83 -38.08
CA LYS A 21 -36.50 20.13 -38.94
C LYS A 21 -35.44 20.72 -38.03
N GLU A 22 -34.54 19.89 -37.51
CA GLU A 22 -33.34 20.37 -36.84
C GLU A 22 -32.61 21.29 -37.84
N ASN A 23 -32.62 22.59 -37.55
CA ASN A 23 -31.71 23.51 -38.21
C ASN A 23 -30.35 23.23 -37.60
N ILE A 24 -29.64 22.26 -38.17
CA ILE A 24 -28.25 21.95 -37.82
C ILE A 24 -27.39 23.11 -38.34
N ASN A 25 -27.40 24.22 -37.62
CA ASN A 25 -26.41 25.26 -37.80
C ASN A 25 -25.14 24.78 -37.08
N ILE A 26 -24.35 23.97 -37.78
CA ILE A 26 -22.99 23.63 -37.34
C ILE A 26 -22.18 24.92 -37.42
N TYR A 27 -21.80 25.48 -36.27
CA TYR A 27 -20.92 26.64 -36.21
C TYR A 27 -19.51 26.16 -35.88
N PRO A 28 -18.65 25.97 -36.90
CA PRO A 28 -17.36 25.34 -36.67
C PRO A 28 -16.42 26.22 -35.84
N ASN A 29 -16.62 27.54 -35.74
CA ASN A 29 -15.60 28.48 -35.25
C ASN A 29 -15.71 28.90 -33.77
N GLN A 30 -16.13 28.01 -32.86
CA GLN A 30 -16.34 28.33 -31.44
C GLN A 30 -15.48 27.49 -30.49
N PRO A 31 -15.02 28.08 -29.36
CA PRO A 31 -14.11 27.40 -28.47
C PRO A 31 -14.85 26.34 -27.66
N LEU A 32 -14.22 25.19 -27.50
CA LEU A 32 -14.62 24.17 -26.55
C LEU A 32 -14.04 24.51 -25.16
N GLU A 33 -14.73 24.08 -24.12
CA GLU A 33 -14.23 24.17 -22.75
C GLU A 33 -13.74 22.80 -22.29
N PHE A 34 -12.69 22.76 -21.47
CA PHE A 34 -12.05 21.54 -21.04
C PHE A 34 -12.06 21.44 -19.51
N SER A 35 -12.29 20.24 -19.00
CA SER A 35 -12.22 19.98 -17.55
C SER A 35 -10.87 20.26 -16.91
N VAL A 36 -9.78 20.20 -17.69
CA VAL A 36 -8.40 20.49 -17.29
C VAL A 36 -7.65 21.12 -18.45
N ASP A 37 -6.56 21.85 -18.17
CA ASP A 37 -5.67 22.43 -19.18
C ASP A 37 -4.47 21.52 -19.52
N THR A 38 -4.12 20.61 -18.60
CA THR A 38 -3.01 19.66 -18.70
C THR A 38 -3.40 18.34 -18.06
N ILE A 39 -3.11 17.24 -18.75
CA ILE A 39 -3.19 15.88 -18.19
C ILE A 39 -1.76 15.45 -17.89
N MET A 40 -1.49 15.28 -16.60
CA MET A 40 -0.16 14.93 -16.10
C MET A 40 -0.21 13.54 -15.47
N PHE A 41 0.67 12.64 -15.87
CA PHE A 41 0.89 11.34 -15.25
C PHE A 41 2.13 11.42 -14.36
N ASP A 42 2.10 10.70 -13.24
CA ASP A 42 3.29 10.55 -12.39
C ASP A 42 4.32 9.62 -13.05
N THR A 43 5.24 9.08 -12.27
CA THR A 43 6.29 8.18 -12.71
C THR A 43 5.68 6.87 -13.22
N ILE A 44 5.92 6.60 -14.50
CA ILE A 44 5.49 5.39 -15.21
C ILE A 44 6.74 4.58 -15.52
N PHE A 45 6.73 3.32 -15.09
CA PHE A 45 7.81 2.41 -15.43
C PHE A 45 7.74 2.03 -16.91
N SER A 46 8.89 2.08 -17.59
CA SER A 46 9.00 1.67 -19.00
C SER A 46 8.40 0.28 -19.22
N THR A 47 7.81 0.03 -20.39
CA THR A 47 7.09 -1.20 -20.83
C THR A 47 5.69 -1.43 -20.26
N ILE A 48 5.25 -0.66 -19.25
CA ILE A 48 3.92 -0.80 -18.65
C ILE A 48 3.04 0.39 -19.03
N SER A 49 1.75 0.11 -19.21
CA SER A 49 0.74 1.14 -19.44
C SER A 49 0.39 1.85 -18.13
N SER A 50 0.26 3.17 -18.19
CA SER A 50 -0.25 3.98 -17.09
C SER A 50 -1.69 3.61 -16.73
N ILE A 51 -2.18 4.18 -15.63
CA ILE A 51 -3.62 4.31 -15.43
C ILE A 51 -4.26 5.11 -16.57
N THR A 52 -5.57 4.95 -16.75
CA THR A 52 -6.36 5.78 -17.65
C THR A 52 -6.76 7.08 -16.95
N LYS A 53 -6.47 8.24 -17.56
CA LYS A 53 -6.99 9.55 -17.14
C LYS A 53 -8.12 10.00 -18.04
N THR A 54 -9.04 10.80 -17.49
CA THR A 54 -10.23 11.26 -18.21
C THR A 54 -10.18 12.76 -18.42
N LEU A 55 -10.47 13.19 -19.65
CA LEU A 55 -10.71 14.57 -20.05
C LEU A 55 -12.15 14.68 -20.53
N LYS A 56 -12.94 15.53 -19.87
CA LYS A 56 -14.22 15.99 -20.42
C LYS A 56 -14.02 17.22 -21.29
N VAL A 57 -14.67 17.22 -22.44
CA VAL A 57 -14.72 18.32 -23.39
C VAL A 57 -16.15 18.79 -23.50
N TYR A 58 -16.40 20.06 -23.18
CA TYR A 58 -17.73 20.64 -23.08
C TYR A 58 -18.03 21.54 -24.27
N ASN A 59 -19.23 21.38 -24.82
CA ASN A 59 -19.85 22.36 -25.69
C ASN A 59 -20.89 23.17 -24.89
N ASN A 60 -20.45 24.24 -24.25
CA ASN A 60 -21.34 25.14 -23.50
C ASN A 60 -22.13 26.11 -24.41
N ASN A 61 -22.06 25.93 -25.73
CA ASN A 61 -22.86 26.71 -26.67
C ASN A 61 -24.28 26.12 -26.78
N ASN A 62 -25.22 26.94 -27.23
CA ASN A 62 -26.60 26.53 -27.49
C ASN A 62 -26.81 25.96 -28.92
N PHE A 63 -25.72 25.56 -29.58
CA PHE A 63 -25.71 24.94 -30.91
C PHE A 63 -24.62 23.87 -30.98
N GLU A 64 -24.73 22.99 -31.97
CA GLU A 64 -23.80 21.90 -32.22
C GLU A 64 -22.41 22.42 -32.64
N VAL A 65 -21.37 21.82 -32.08
CA VAL A 65 -19.97 22.08 -32.46
C VAL A 65 -19.34 20.80 -32.99
N SER A 66 -18.74 20.88 -34.18
CA SER A 66 -17.94 19.80 -34.76
C SER A 66 -16.45 20.09 -34.59
N THR A 67 -15.70 19.08 -34.13
CA THR A 67 -14.24 19.18 -33.91
C THR A 67 -13.50 17.96 -34.47
N ASN A 68 -12.34 18.21 -35.05
CA ASN A 68 -11.35 17.15 -35.29
C ASN A 68 -10.45 17.04 -34.06
N ILE A 69 -10.17 15.82 -33.63
CA ILE A 69 -9.38 15.54 -32.42
C ILE A 69 -8.19 14.69 -32.82
N SER A 70 -6.99 15.05 -32.36
CA SER A 70 -5.79 14.27 -32.68
C SER A 70 -4.69 14.45 -31.67
N ILE A 71 -3.82 13.44 -31.56
CA ILE A 71 -2.55 13.61 -30.85
C ILE A 71 -1.57 14.35 -31.79
N SER A 72 -0.74 15.25 -31.23
CA SER A 72 0.19 16.06 -32.02
C SER A 72 1.22 15.17 -32.73
N ASP A 73 1.89 14.26 -32.02
CA ASP A 73 2.78 13.26 -32.65
C ASP A 73 2.00 12.00 -33.04
N LYS A 74 1.36 12.04 -34.20
CA LYS A 74 0.47 10.97 -34.69
C LYS A 74 1.17 9.60 -34.89
N ILE A 75 2.50 9.57 -34.95
CA ILE A 75 3.28 8.37 -35.34
C ILE A 75 4.09 7.83 -34.17
N ASN A 76 4.75 8.70 -33.40
CA ASN A 76 5.65 8.28 -32.31
C ASN A 76 5.12 8.62 -30.91
N SER A 77 3.87 9.07 -30.79
CA SER A 77 3.28 9.35 -29.48
C SER A 77 3.27 8.10 -28.59
N HIS A 78 3.83 8.25 -27.39
CA HIS A 78 3.69 7.29 -26.29
C HIS A 78 2.28 7.29 -25.68
N TYR A 79 1.47 8.30 -25.99
CA TYR A 79 0.08 8.44 -25.55
C TYR A 79 -0.88 7.76 -26.51
N ARG A 80 -1.91 7.11 -25.94
CA ARG A 80 -3.07 6.59 -26.64
C ARG A 80 -4.31 7.30 -26.11
N ILE A 81 -5.24 7.63 -27.00
CA ILE A 81 -6.52 8.23 -26.62
C ILE A 81 -7.70 7.41 -27.16
N ASN A 82 -8.78 7.45 -26.41
CA ASN A 82 -10.09 6.98 -26.82
C ASN A 82 -11.07 8.15 -26.68
N VAL A 83 -11.81 8.45 -27.75
CA VAL A 83 -12.78 9.54 -27.83
C VAL A 83 -14.17 8.92 -27.91
N ASP A 84 -14.95 9.09 -26.85
CA ASP A 84 -16.34 8.64 -26.74
C ASP A 84 -16.58 7.17 -27.15
N GLY A 85 -15.65 6.29 -26.76
CA GLY A 85 -15.72 4.85 -27.04
C GLY A 85 -14.84 4.39 -28.19
N GLU A 86 -14.41 5.29 -29.08
CA GLU A 86 -13.56 4.96 -30.23
C GLU A 86 -12.07 5.18 -29.93
N SER A 87 -11.22 4.18 -30.19
CA SER A 87 -9.77 4.27 -29.95
C SER A 87 -9.03 4.71 -31.21
N GLY A 88 -8.04 5.60 -31.07
CA GLY A 88 -7.25 6.08 -32.19
C GLY A 88 -6.40 7.30 -31.86
N ASN A 89 -5.57 7.74 -32.81
CA ASN A 89 -4.72 8.94 -32.67
C ASN A 89 -5.28 10.14 -33.45
N TYR A 90 -6.36 9.93 -34.21
CA TYR A 90 -6.97 10.92 -35.08
C TYR A 90 -8.44 10.60 -35.30
N PHE A 91 -9.30 11.59 -35.08
CA PHE A 91 -10.75 11.49 -35.15
C PHE A 91 -11.28 12.68 -35.93
N ASN A 92 -12.16 12.41 -36.91
CA ASN A 92 -12.75 13.44 -37.75
C ASN A 92 -14.20 13.70 -37.36
N ASN A 93 -14.62 14.95 -37.48
CA ASN A 93 -16.01 15.39 -37.40
C ASN A 93 -16.71 14.87 -36.14
N ILE A 94 -16.03 14.91 -35.00
CA ILE A 94 -16.66 14.59 -33.72
C ILE A 94 -17.65 15.71 -33.40
N VAL A 95 -18.92 15.33 -33.31
CA VAL A 95 -20.03 16.23 -33.05
C VAL A 95 -20.30 16.24 -31.54
N ILE A 96 -20.43 17.43 -30.97
CA ILE A 96 -20.81 17.62 -29.57
C ILE A 96 -22.09 18.47 -29.54
N ASP A 97 -23.15 17.89 -28.97
CA ASP A 97 -24.47 18.52 -28.90
C ASP A 97 -24.50 19.79 -28.04
N PRO A 98 -25.50 20.67 -28.22
CA PRO A 98 -25.67 21.88 -27.42
C PRO A 98 -25.75 21.61 -25.92
N ASN A 99 -24.94 22.30 -25.12
CA ASN A 99 -24.86 22.13 -23.67
C ASN A 99 -24.51 20.69 -23.24
N ASP A 100 -23.78 19.95 -24.07
CA ASP A 100 -23.36 18.58 -23.81
C ASP A 100 -21.82 18.47 -23.71
N SER A 101 -21.35 17.25 -23.43
CA SER A 101 -19.93 16.93 -23.29
C SER A 101 -19.60 15.54 -23.79
N ILE A 102 -18.37 15.37 -24.27
CA ILE A 102 -17.80 14.05 -24.59
C ILE A 102 -16.70 13.69 -23.61
N PHE A 103 -16.42 12.39 -23.53
CA PHE A 103 -15.30 11.86 -22.75
C PHE A 103 -14.12 11.50 -23.65
N ILE A 104 -12.93 11.84 -23.18
CA ILE A 104 -11.67 11.38 -23.76
C ILE A 104 -10.90 10.65 -22.67
N PHE A 105 -10.55 9.39 -22.93
CA PHE A 105 -9.69 8.60 -22.07
C PHE A 105 -8.27 8.62 -22.61
N VAL A 106 -7.29 8.79 -21.74
CA VAL A 106 -5.88 8.95 -22.09
C VAL A 106 -5.03 7.97 -21.30
N GLU A 107 -4.15 7.25 -21.98
CA GLU A 107 -3.15 6.36 -21.42
C GLU A 107 -1.79 6.66 -22.03
N VAL A 108 -0.72 6.23 -21.37
CA VAL A 108 0.64 6.32 -21.90
C VAL A 108 1.40 5.04 -21.62
N THR A 109 2.18 4.59 -22.60
CA THR A 109 3.12 3.47 -22.47
C THR A 109 4.47 3.95 -22.99
N ILE A 110 5.49 3.82 -22.14
CA ILE A 110 6.81 4.38 -22.40
C ILE A 110 7.78 3.26 -22.77
N ASP A 111 8.56 3.45 -23.82
CA ASP A 111 9.61 2.50 -24.19
C ASP A 111 10.88 2.75 -23.35
N PRO A 112 11.63 1.69 -22.95
CA PRO A 112 12.86 1.84 -22.17
C PRO A 112 13.91 2.68 -22.90
N ASN A 113 14.60 3.56 -22.16
CA ASN A 113 15.63 4.44 -22.75
C ASN A 113 17.05 4.16 -22.22
N ASN A 114 17.23 3.06 -21.47
CA ASN A 114 18.46 2.68 -20.76
C ASN A 114 19.05 3.80 -19.88
N THR A 115 18.19 4.58 -19.24
CA THR A 115 18.56 5.66 -18.32
C THR A 115 18.21 5.30 -16.88
N ASN A 116 19.08 5.65 -15.92
CA ASN A 116 18.84 5.39 -14.50
C ASN A 116 17.99 6.48 -13.82
N THR A 117 17.87 7.65 -14.45
CA THR A 117 17.13 8.80 -13.91
C THR A 117 15.78 8.94 -14.62
N PRO A 118 14.72 9.35 -13.91
CA PRO A 118 13.45 9.70 -14.53
C PRO A 118 13.61 10.76 -15.64
N TYR A 119 12.80 10.66 -16.68
CA TYR A 119 12.80 11.57 -17.83
C TYR A 119 11.39 12.05 -18.18
N LEU A 120 11.29 13.25 -18.73
CA LEU A 120 10.00 13.88 -19.06
C LEU A 120 9.61 13.57 -20.50
N ILE A 121 8.37 13.12 -20.71
CA ILE A 121 7.76 12.95 -22.03
C ILE A 121 6.55 13.86 -22.12
N SER A 122 6.41 14.57 -23.24
CA SER A 122 5.29 15.48 -23.46
C SER A 122 4.71 15.34 -24.85
N ASP A 123 3.39 15.46 -24.94
CA ASP A 123 2.64 15.58 -26.20
C ASP A 123 1.45 16.54 -25.99
N SER A 124 0.51 16.60 -26.91
CA SER A 124 -0.72 17.37 -26.78
C SER A 124 -1.85 16.75 -27.57
N ILE A 125 -3.07 16.82 -27.03
CA ILE A 125 -4.30 16.58 -27.79
C ILE A 125 -4.70 17.89 -28.44
N ILE A 126 -4.80 17.90 -29.75
CA ILE A 126 -5.18 19.03 -30.59
C ILE A 126 -6.65 18.89 -30.97
N PHE A 127 -7.40 19.97 -30.74
CA PHE A 127 -8.79 20.14 -31.14
C PHE A 127 -8.85 21.20 -32.24
N ILE A 128 -9.47 20.87 -33.36
CA ILE A 128 -9.68 21.80 -34.48
C ILE A 128 -11.19 21.92 -34.71
N SER A 129 -11.73 23.06 -34.30
CA SER A 129 -13.11 23.46 -34.57
C SER A 129 -13.04 24.62 -35.57
N GLY A 130 -13.33 24.34 -36.85
CA GLY A 130 -13.23 25.34 -37.91
C GLY A 130 -11.81 25.86 -38.09
N GLU A 131 -11.62 27.16 -37.88
CA GLU A 131 -10.32 27.84 -37.91
C GLU A 131 -9.69 27.96 -36.51
N LYS A 132 -10.43 27.60 -35.44
CA LYS A 132 -9.90 27.61 -34.08
C LYS A 132 -9.19 26.30 -33.77
N GLN A 133 -7.98 26.45 -33.25
CA GLN A 133 -7.19 25.35 -32.72
C GLN A 133 -6.99 25.52 -31.22
N GLN A 134 -7.34 24.50 -30.44
CA GLN A 134 -7.06 24.43 -29.00
C GLN A 134 -6.21 23.19 -28.72
N LYS A 135 -5.47 23.21 -27.61
CA LYS A 135 -4.63 22.08 -27.21
C LYS A 135 -4.69 21.83 -25.72
N ILE A 136 -4.69 20.56 -25.36
CA ILE A 136 -4.49 20.08 -23.99
C ILE A 136 -3.12 19.41 -23.92
N LYS A 137 -2.28 19.82 -22.97
CA LYS A 137 -0.93 19.27 -22.81
C LYS A 137 -1.02 17.89 -22.15
N LEU A 138 -0.19 16.98 -22.64
CA LEU A 138 0.04 15.66 -22.04
C LEU A 138 1.47 15.65 -21.49
N ILE A 139 1.64 15.28 -20.22
CA ILE A 139 2.93 15.23 -19.53
C ILE A 139 3.03 13.93 -18.76
N ALA A 140 4.17 13.24 -18.84
CA ALA A 140 4.45 12.00 -18.11
C ALA A 140 5.92 11.95 -17.70
N TYR A 141 6.23 11.35 -16.55
CA TYR A 141 7.60 11.00 -16.19
C TYR A 141 7.83 9.51 -16.46
N GLY A 142 8.79 9.18 -17.33
CA GLY A 142 9.23 7.81 -17.55
C GLY A 142 10.40 7.44 -16.64
N GLN A 143 10.43 6.21 -16.16
CA GLN A 143 11.58 5.66 -15.43
C GLN A 143 11.83 4.21 -15.84
N ASP A 144 13.08 3.88 -16.17
CA ASP A 144 13.44 2.48 -16.40
C ASP A 144 13.54 1.74 -15.07
N ALA A 145 13.10 0.47 -15.05
CA ALA A 145 13.08 -0.36 -13.86
C ALA A 145 13.62 -1.77 -14.14
N ILE A 146 13.99 -2.48 -13.07
CA ILE A 146 14.29 -3.91 -13.13
C ILE A 146 13.00 -4.67 -12.82
N PHE A 147 12.49 -5.41 -13.80
CA PHE A 147 11.26 -6.17 -13.68
C PHE A 147 11.50 -7.60 -13.23
N HIS A 148 10.85 -7.97 -12.13
CA HIS A 148 10.81 -9.32 -11.61
C HIS A 148 9.47 -9.96 -11.95
N THR A 149 9.39 -10.49 -13.16
CA THR A 149 8.24 -11.25 -13.65
C THR A 149 8.50 -12.75 -13.52
N ALA A 150 7.43 -13.54 -13.51
CA ALA A 150 7.55 -14.98 -13.39
C ALA A 150 8.48 -15.60 -14.45
N ASN A 151 9.47 -16.37 -13.99
CA ASN A 151 10.43 -17.12 -14.81
C ASN A 151 10.24 -18.65 -14.65
N THR A 152 9.43 -19.08 -13.68
CA THR A 152 9.11 -20.47 -13.40
C THR A 152 7.69 -20.61 -12.82
N PHE A 153 7.30 -21.83 -12.45
CA PHE A 153 6.02 -22.11 -11.81
C PHE A 153 6.11 -23.28 -10.82
N GLY A 154 5.28 -23.21 -9.77
CA GLY A 154 5.00 -24.28 -8.84
C GLY A 154 3.62 -24.89 -9.12
N ASN A 155 3.41 -26.16 -8.77
CA ASN A 155 2.11 -26.81 -8.92
C ASN A 155 1.35 -26.79 -7.58
N ILE A 156 0.18 -26.17 -7.58
CA ILE A 156 -0.82 -26.30 -6.52
C ILE A 156 -1.75 -27.45 -6.92
N ILE A 157 -1.64 -28.58 -6.24
CA ILE A 157 -2.46 -29.76 -6.49
C ILE A 157 -3.61 -29.77 -5.50
N THR A 158 -4.83 -29.66 -6.02
CA THR A 158 -6.06 -29.98 -5.29
C THR A 158 -6.60 -31.30 -5.84
N SER A 159 -7.34 -32.06 -5.05
CA SER A 159 -7.74 -33.47 -5.28
C SER A 159 -8.06 -33.91 -6.72
N SER A 160 -8.55 -33.01 -7.57
CA SER A 160 -8.87 -33.27 -8.98
C SER A 160 -8.26 -32.28 -9.99
N ASP A 161 -7.57 -31.23 -9.55
CA ASP A 161 -7.09 -30.15 -10.42
C ASP A 161 -5.69 -29.66 -10.01
N THR A 162 -4.85 -29.39 -11.00
CA THR A 162 -3.51 -28.85 -10.81
C THR A 162 -3.48 -27.43 -11.37
N THR A 163 -3.40 -26.45 -10.47
CA THR A 163 -3.23 -25.04 -10.84
C THR A 163 -1.74 -24.68 -10.78
N LYS A 164 -1.24 -23.98 -11.80
CA LYS A 164 0.12 -23.46 -11.80
C LYS A 164 0.17 -22.11 -11.11
N PHE A 165 1.08 -21.97 -10.16
CA PHE A 165 1.42 -20.71 -9.53
C PHE A 165 2.72 -20.20 -10.13
N TYR A 166 2.64 -19.14 -10.93
CA TYR A 166 3.79 -18.56 -11.63
C TYR A 166 4.51 -17.56 -10.73
N TYR A 167 5.84 -17.66 -10.65
CA TYR A 167 6.65 -16.81 -9.79
C TYR A 167 8.05 -16.57 -10.35
N HIS A 168 8.70 -15.51 -9.87
CA HIS A 168 10.09 -15.20 -10.14
C HIS A 168 10.97 -15.87 -9.07
N GLU A 169 11.86 -16.76 -9.48
CA GLU A 169 12.70 -17.52 -8.56
C GLU A 169 14.11 -16.94 -8.46
N ILE A 170 14.55 -16.70 -7.23
CA ILE A 170 15.94 -16.38 -6.89
C ILE A 170 16.61 -17.69 -6.46
N THR A 171 17.54 -18.18 -7.29
CA THR A 171 18.19 -19.50 -7.13
C THR A 171 19.63 -19.42 -6.60
N THR A 172 20.18 -18.21 -6.54
CA THR A 172 21.51 -17.91 -5.99
C THR A 172 21.42 -16.64 -5.16
N ASN A 173 22.46 -16.33 -4.38
CA ASN A 173 22.50 -15.08 -3.64
C ASN A 173 22.49 -13.90 -4.62
N GLU A 174 21.65 -12.91 -4.34
CA GLU A 174 21.44 -11.75 -5.19
C GLU A 174 21.43 -10.47 -4.36
N THR A 175 21.85 -9.36 -4.98
CA THR A 175 21.83 -8.02 -4.38
C THR A 175 21.02 -7.09 -5.27
N TRP A 176 20.04 -6.43 -4.67
CA TRP A 176 19.27 -5.35 -5.29
C TRP A 176 19.80 -4.01 -4.78
N ASN A 177 20.25 -3.17 -5.72
CA ASN A 177 20.84 -1.88 -5.44
C ASN A 177 19.85 -0.75 -5.77
N ASN A 178 20.27 0.50 -5.54
CA ASN A 178 19.43 1.67 -5.75
C ASN A 178 19.64 2.34 -7.14
N GLU A 179 20.35 1.71 -8.08
CA GLU A 179 20.60 2.30 -9.41
C GLU A 179 19.31 2.42 -10.23
N LYS A 180 18.43 1.42 -10.10
CA LYS A 180 17.10 1.40 -10.70
C LYS A 180 16.07 0.90 -9.69
N PRO A 181 14.82 1.38 -9.77
CA PRO A 181 13.74 0.78 -9.01
C PRO A 181 13.52 -0.68 -9.43
N HIS A 182 13.18 -1.53 -8.47
CA HIS A 182 12.78 -2.91 -8.71
C HIS A 182 11.27 -3.00 -8.71
N VAL A 183 10.68 -3.62 -9.73
CA VAL A 183 9.22 -3.73 -9.89
C VAL A 183 8.84 -5.20 -9.97
N ILE A 184 8.02 -5.66 -9.03
CA ILE A 184 7.60 -7.06 -8.90
C ILE A 184 6.18 -7.22 -9.47
N TYR A 185 6.05 -8.14 -10.43
CA TYR A 185 4.78 -8.59 -10.98
C TYR A 185 4.55 -10.06 -10.66
N GLY A 186 3.65 -10.32 -9.72
CA GLY A 186 3.45 -11.64 -9.12
C GLY A 186 4.30 -11.81 -7.86
N TYR A 187 4.83 -13.01 -7.61
CA TYR A 187 5.66 -13.24 -6.42
C TYR A 187 7.12 -13.42 -6.79
N VAL A 188 8.00 -12.81 -6.00
CA VAL A 188 9.41 -13.21 -5.92
C VAL A 188 9.54 -14.26 -4.82
N ILE A 189 10.17 -15.39 -5.12
CA ILE A 189 10.43 -16.48 -4.19
C ILE A 189 11.94 -16.65 -4.04
N ILE A 190 12.43 -16.53 -2.81
CA ILE A 190 13.83 -16.77 -2.47
C ILE A 190 14.01 -18.23 -2.08
N ASN A 191 14.75 -18.99 -2.88
CA ASN A 191 14.89 -20.43 -2.66
C ASN A 191 15.65 -20.77 -1.37
N PRO A 192 15.47 -22.00 -0.85
CA PRO A 192 16.26 -22.50 0.27
C PRO A 192 17.76 -22.33 0.05
N ASN A 193 18.46 -21.89 1.11
CA ASN A 193 19.89 -21.57 1.11
C ASN A 193 20.31 -20.40 0.21
N CYS A 194 19.37 -19.61 -0.30
CA CYS A 194 19.64 -18.37 -1.02
C CYS A 194 19.37 -17.16 -0.14
N GLU A 195 20.12 -16.09 -0.37
CA GLU A 195 19.98 -14.81 0.30
C GLU A 195 19.68 -13.70 -0.71
N LEU A 196 18.67 -12.88 -0.43
CA LEU A 196 18.46 -11.61 -1.11
C LEU A 196 18.90 -10.46 -0.20
N ILE A 197 19.86 -9.67 -0.66
CA ILE A 197 20.30 -8.43 -0.01
C ILE A 197 19.71 -7.24 -0.75
N ILE A 198 19.05 -6.34 -0.03
CA ILE A 198 18.52 -5.10 -0.56
C ILE A 198 19.27 -3.94 0.10
N GLU A 199 20.00 -3.19 -0.72
CA GLU A 199 20.87 -2.10 -0.25
C GLU A 199 20.06 -0.82 0.02
N GLN A 200 20.65 0.08 0.82
CA GLN A 200 20.05 1.36 1.21
C GLN A 200 19.53 2.18 0.02
N GLY A 201 18.45 2.91 0.24
CA GLY A 201 17.83 3.78 -0.76
C GLY A 201 17.09 3.06 -1.88
N THR A 202 17.15 1.72 -1.95
CA THR A 202 16.47 0.93 -2.97
C THR A 202 14.95 1.11 -2.87
N LYS A 203 14.29 1.27 -4.04
CA LYS A 203 12.84 1.40 -4.16
C LYS A 203 12.27 0.15 -4.80
N ILE A 204 11.40 -0.55 -4.08
CA ILE A 204 10.73 -1.77 -4.50
C ILE A 204 9.24 -1.47 -4.65
N TYR A 205 8.75 -1.70 -5.86
CA TYR A 205 7.37 -1.51 -6.24
C TYR A 205 6.72 -2.87 -6.47
N LEU A 206 5.54 -3.10 -5.90
CA LEU A 206 4.82 -4.35 -6.02
C LEU A 206 3.48 -4.09 -6.70
N HIS A 207 3.20 -4.83 -7.77
CA HIS A 207 1.92 -4.76 -8.43
C HIS A 207 0.80 -5.34 -7.55
N LYS A 208 -0.46 -5.09 -7.93
CA LYS A 208 -1.61 -5.73 -7.28
C LYS A 208 -1.48 -7.25 -7.25
N ASN A 209 -1.77 -7.84 -6.08
CA ASN A 209 -1.61 -9.27 -5.78
C ASN A 209 -0.18 -9.79 -5.92
N SER A 210 0.82 -8.91 -5.80
CA SER A 210 2.24 -9.27 -5.80
C SER A 210 2.82 -9.27 -4.40
N GLY A 211 3.91 -10.01 -4.19
CA GLY A 211 4.54 -10.15 -2.89
C GLY A 211 5.93 -10.78 -2.96
N ILE A 212 6.54 -10.94 -1.79
CA ILE A 212 7.83 -11.63 -1.63
C ILE A 212 7.61 -12.81 -0.69
N ILE A 213 8.11 -13.98 -1.07
CA ILE A 213 8.16 -15.17 -0.20
C ILE A 213 9.61 -15.52 0.04
N VAL A 214 10.01 -15.51 1.31
CA VAL A 214 11.35 -15.94 1.73
C VAL A 214 11.27 -17.41 2.11
N GLY A 215 11.87 -18.27 1.31
CA GLY A 215 11.59 -19.71 1.29
C GLY A 215 10.70 -20.07 0.10
N ASN A 216 10.64 -21.35 -0.25
CA ASN A 216 9.89 -21.80 -1.41
C ASN A 216 8.84 -22.86 -1.01
N PRO A 217 7.52 -22.55 -1.11
CA PRO A 217 6.44 -23.46 -0.73
C PRO A 217 6.31 -24.68 -1.65
N PHE A 218 7.01 -24.71 -2.79
CA PHE A 218 7.01 -25.81 -3.76
C PHE A 218 8.28 -26.68 -3.66
N SER A 219 9.18 -26.38 -2.73
CA SER A 219 10.43 -27.12 -2.53
C SER A 219 10.62 -27.51 -1.07
N ASN A 220 11.34 -28.60 -0.82
CA ASN A 220 11.76 -28.96 0.52
C ASN A 220 13.09 -28.29 0.83
N GLY A 221 13.14 -27.45 1.86
CA GLY A 221 14.37 -26.83 2.32
C GLY A 221 14.10 -25.59 3.17
N GLY A 222 15.08 -25.22 3.98
CA GLY A 222 15.08 -23.96 4.73
C GLY A 222 16.38 -23.20 4.50
N GLY A 223 16.65 -22.20 5.33
CA GLY A 223 17.90 -21.44 5.25
C GLY A 223 17.87 -20.28 4.26
N SER A 224 16.71 -19.91 3.71
CA SER A 224 16.56 -18.70 2.92
C SER A 224 16.53 -17.46 3.82
N SER A 225 17.08 -16.35 3.34
CA SER A 225 17.11 -15.08 4.07
C SER A 225 16.79 -13.89 3.17
N LEU A 226 16.11 -12.90 3.76
CA LEU A 226 15.94 -11.56 3.21
C LEU A 226 16.61 -10.55 4.15
N LYS A 227 17.56 -9.79 3.60
CA LYS A 227 18.32 -8.77 4.31
C LYS A 227 18.06 -7.40 3.69
N VAL A 228 17.39 -6.52 4.42
CA VAL A 228 17.09 -5.17 3.97
C VAL A 228 17.89 -4.17 4.80
N TYR A 229 18.89 -3.55 4.18
CA TYR A 229 19.84 -2.66 4.84
C TYR A 229 19.67 -1.21 4.40
N GLY A 230 18.62 -0.56 4.88
CA GLY A 230 18.50 0.88 4.82
C GLY A 230 19.44 1.59 5.80
N THR A 231 19.55 2.90 5.63
CA THR A 231 20.12 3.80 6.64
C THR A 231 19.22 5.03 6.80
N LEU A 232 19.38 5.78 7.89
CA LEU A 232 18.65 7.03 8.11
C LEU A 232 18.86 8.00 6.95
N GLY A 233 17.77 8.44 6.32
CA GLY A 233 17.77 9.29 5.13
C GLY A 233 17.97 8.54 3.80
N ASN A 234 18.28 7.24 3.83
CA ASN A 234 18.33 6.36 2.67
C ASN A 234 17.54 5.07 2.96
N GLU A 235 16.30 5.24 3.39
CA GLU A 235 15.45 4.11 3.72
C GLU A 235 15.12 3.30 2.47
N VAL A 236 15.14 1.97 2.63
CA VAL A 236 14.55 1.08 1.62
C VAL A 236 13.04 1.22 1.67
N THR A 237 12.38 1.27 0.51
CA THR A 237 10.93 1.47 0.45
C THR A 237 10.24 0.35 -0.32
N PHE A 238 9.23 -0.26 0.30
CA PHE A 238 8.28 -1.17 -0.33
C PHE A 238 6.92 -0.48 -0.45
N GLN A 239 6.41 -0.35 -1.69
CA GLN A 239 5.12 0.29 -1.97
C GLN A 239 4.46 -0.27 -3.23
N GLY A 240 3.21 0.13 -3.51
CA GLY A 240 2.54 -0.20 -4.76
C GLY A 240 3.17 0.49 -5.97
N ASP A 241 3.04 -0.10 -7.16
CA ASP A 241 3.57 0.42 -8.43
C ASP A 241 2.73 1.54 -9.07
N ARG A 242 1.59 1.90 -8.48
CA ARG A 242 0.73 3.00 -8.92
C ARG A 242 1.07 4.28 -8.16
N LEU A 243 1.73 5.22 -8.84
CA LEU A 243 2.36 6.38 -8.21
C LEU A 243 1.58 7.68 -8.34
N ASP A 244 0.44 7.68 -9.02
CA ASP A 244 -0.43 8.86 -9.03
C ASP A 244 -0.91 9.19 -7.61
N SER A 245 -0.92 10.48 -7.26
CA SER A 245 -1.32 11.00 -5.93
C SER A 245 -2.61 10.41 -5.32
N TRP A 246 -3.58 10.01 -6.15
CA TRP A 246 -4.79 9.33 -5.69
C TRP A 246 -4.49 8.00 -4.97
N TYR A 247 -3.42 7.30 -5.36
CA TYR A 247 -2.99 6.04 -4.78
C TYR A 247 -2.06 6.18 -3.59
N ASP A 248 -1.47 7.36 -3.32
CA ASP A 248 -0.48 7.53 -2.25
C ASP A 248 -0.94 7.02 -0.88
N SER A 249 -2.25 7.07 -0.63
CA SER A 249 -2.86 6.69 0.64
C SER A 249 -3.85 5.52 0.53
N ILE A 250 -3.89 4.81 -0.60
CA ILE A 250 -4.76 3.63 -0.77
C ILE A 250 -4.07 2.38 -0.19
N PRO A 251 -4.65 1.72 0.83
CA PRO A 251 -4.10 0.48 1.38
C PRO A 251 -4.42 -0.74 0.50
N GLY A 252 -3.66 -1.83 0.62
CA GLY A 252 -3.93 -3.09 -0.10
C GLY A 252 -3.54 -3.09 -1.58
N GLN A 253 -2.56 -2.28 -1.97
CA GLN A 253 -2.06 -2.21 -3.34
C GLN A 253 -1.22 -3.43 -3.73
N TRP A 254 -0.68 -4.15 -2.76
CA TRP A 254 0.08 -5.39 -2.95
C TRP A 254 -0.23 -6.35 -1.78
N ASP A 255 0.20 -7.61 -1.88
CA ASP A 255 -0.15 -8.63 -0.89
C ASP A 255 0.70 -8.52 0.38
N ARG A 256 1.89 -9.14 0.41
CA ARG A 256 2.73 -9.21 1.62
C ARG A 256 4.18 -9.58 1.38
N ILE A 257 5.01 -9.33 2.40
CA ILE A 257 6.32 -9.98 2.57
C ILE A 257 6.10 -11.15 3.51
N TRP A 258 6.27 -12.37 3.02
CA TRP A 258 6.03 -13.61 3.74
C TRP A 258 7.35 -14.33 4.03
N LEU A 259 7.76 -14.32 5.30
CA LEU A 259 8.84 -15.14 5.82
C LEU A 259 8.27 -16.54 6.07
N PHE A 260 8.35 -17.37 5.03
CA PHE A 260 7.76 -18.71 4.99
C PHE A 260 8.47 -19.63 5.99
N PRO A 261 7.82 -20.71 6.48
CA PRO A 261 8.46 -21.67 7.38
C PRO A 261 9.80 -22.16 6.82
N GLY A 262 10.84 -22.08 7.66
CA GLY A 262 12.21 -22.44 7.29
C GLY A 262 13.08 -21.28 6.79
N SER A 263 12.53 -20.08 6.57
CA SER A 263 13.34 -18.87 6.42
C SER A 263 14.02 -18.50 7.74
N VAL A 264 15.25 -18.00 7.69
CA VAL A 264 16.06 -17.73 8.88
C VAL A 264 16.83 -16.43 8.72
N ASN A 265 17.19 -15.82 9.84
CA ASN A 265 18.04 -14.64 9.88
C ASN A 265 17.51 -13.51 8.98
N ASN A 266 16.19 -13.26 8.94
CA ASN A 266 15.67 -12.14 8.18
C ASN A 266 15.91 -10.83 8.92
N GLU A 267 16.23 -9.77 8.20
CA GLU A 267 16.56 -8.47 8.81
C GLU A 267 15.96 -7.32 8.01
N PHE A 268 15.38 -6.37 8.72
CA PHE A 268 14.91 -5.10 8.17
C PHE A 268 15.48 -3.97 9.01
N HIS A 269 16.28 -3.11 8.38
CA HIS A 269 16.83 -1.91 9.00
C HIS A 269 16.43 -0.69 8.16
N TYR A 270 15.95 0.38 8.79
CA TYR A 270 15.57 1.63 8.12
C TYR A 270 14.73 1.39 6.87
N THR A 271 13.62 0.66 7.05
CA THR A 271 12.75 0.25 5.96
C THR A 271 11.37 0.85 6.13
N ASN A 272 10.86 1.45 5.05
CA ASN A 272 9.50 1.94 4.93
C ASN A 272 8.66 0.91 4.16
N ILE A 273 7.66 0.32 4.80
CA ILE A 273 6.75 -0.66 4.18
C ILE A 273 5.35 -0.05 4.23
N LYS A 274 4.78 0.25 3.06
CA LYS A 274 3.49 0.95 3.01
C LYS A 274 2.51 0.44 1.97
N ASN A 275 1.24 0.72 2.21
CA ASN A 275 0.12 0.51 1.29
C ASN A 275 -0.11 -0.96 0.88
N GLY A 276 0.39 -1.93 1.65
CA GLY A 276 0.21 -3.37 1.40
C GLY A 276 -1.08 -3.93 2.00
N THR A 277 -1.27 -5.25 1.89
CA THR A 277 -2.35 -5.97 2.57
C THR A 277 -1.88 -6.43 3.94
N VAL A 278 -0.77 -7.15 3.98
CA VAL A 278 -0.02 -7.45 5.20
C VAL A 278 1.40 -6.92 5.02
N GLY A 279 1.95 -6.19 5.99
CA GLY A 279 3.31 -5.66 5.89
C GLY A 279 4.34 -6.79 5.89
N ILE A 280 4.49 -7.43 7.04
CA ILE A 280 5.37 -8.61 7.23
C ILE A 280 4.55 -9.73 7.86
N GLN A 281 4.54 -10.89 7.22
CA GLN A 281 4.09 -12.13 7.82
C GLN A 281 5.30 -13.01 8.14
N ALA A 282 5.43 -13.47 9.37
CA ALA A 282 6.47 -14.40 9.77
C ALA A 282 5.85 -15.67 10.36
N ASP A 283 6.25 -16.82 9.83
CA ASP A 283 5.78 -18.11 10.32
C ASP A 283 6.82 -18.78 11.23
N THR A 284 6.40 -19.87 11.87
CA THR A 284 7.21 -20.64 12.82
C THR A 284 8.47 -21.19 12.17
N ILE A 285 9.57 -21.14 12.92
CA ILE A 285 10.83 -21.81 12.57
C ILE A 285 11.20 -22.82 13.67
N GLY A 286 11.80 -23.94 13.28
CA GLY A 286 12.23 -25.00 14.21
C GLY A 286 13.55 -24.73 14.94
N ASN A 287 13.90 -23.46 15.17
CA ASN A 287 15.15 -23.08 15.84
C ASN A 287 14.90 -21.95 16.86
N ASN A 288 15.93 -21.64 17.66
CA ASN A 288 15.83 -20.66 18.75
C ASN A 288 16.17 -19.21 18.35
N ASN A 289 16.63 -18.98 17.13
CA ASN A 289 16.97 -17.63 16.68
C ASN A 289 15.70 -16.85 16.32
N PRO A 290 15.73 -15.51 16.29
CA PRO A 290 14.65 -14.74 15.70
C PRO A 290 14.43 -15.13 14.23
N THR A 291 13.17 -15.35 13.85
CA THR A 291 12.73 -15.44 12.45
C THR A 291 13.05 -14.13 11.72
N VAL A 292 12.82 -13.00 12.40
CA VAL A 292 13.11 -11.68 11.86
C VAL A 292 13.48 -10.68 12.96
N ILE A 293 14.42 -9.80 12.62
CA ILE A 293 14.76 -8.60 13.39
C ILE A 293 14.35 -7.38 12.58
N ILE A 294 13.55 -6.49 13.17
CA ILE A 294 13.02 -5.27 12.55
C ILE A 294 13.50 -4.07 13.37
N ASN A 295 14.39 -3.25 12.81
CA ASN A 295 15.01 -2.13 13.50
C ASN A 295 14.78 -0.82 12.74
N ASN A 296 14.40 0.24 13.45
CA ASN A 296 14.26 1.59 12.88
C ASN A 296 13.35 1.63 11.65
N CYS A 297 12.26 0.85 11.63
CA CYS A 297 11.39 0.73 10.48
C CYS A 297 10.09 1.52 10.65
N ARG A 298 9.42 1.77 9.53
CA ARG A 298 8.05 2.29 9.49
C ARG A 298 7.18 1.35 8.68
N ILE A 299 6.09 0.88 9.29
CA ILE A 299 5.09 0.06 8.63
C ILE A 299 3.75 0.81 8.70
N ASP A 300 3.24 1.25 7.56
CA ASP A 300 2.07 2.12 7.53
C ASP A 300 1.04 1.73 6.46
N ASN A 301 -0.22 2.05 6.76
CA ASN A 301 -1.32 1.99 5.81
C ASN A 301 -1.57 0.59 5.19
N MET A 302 -1.61 -0.44 6.02
CA MET A 302 -1.94 -1.81 5.58
C MET A 302 -3.46 -2.03 5.55
N SER A 303 -3.99 -2.69 4.53
CA SER A 303 -5.44 -2.96 4.48
C SER A 303 -5.89 -4.02 5.49
N SER A 304 -4.96 -4.85 5.96
CA SER A 304 -5.19 -5.87 6.97
C SER A 304 -4.26 -5.70 8.18
N ILE A 305 -3.05 -6.26 8.14
CA ILE A 305 -2.18 -6.39 9.33
C ILE A 305 -0.79 -5.77 9.08
N GLY A 306 -0.24 -5.05 10.06
CA GLY A 306 1.14 -4.56 9.99
C GLY A 306 2.16 -5.70 10.06
N ILE A 307 2.22 -6.35 11.22
CA ILE A 307 3.04 -7.56 11.46
C ILE A 307 2.14 -8.72 11.88
N LEU A 308 2.19 -9.82 11.13
CA LEU A 308 1.51 -11.07 11.44
C LEU A 308 2.55 -12.12 11.82
N GLY A 309 2.62 -12.46 13.11
CA GLY A 309 3.40 -13.59 13.60
C GLY A 309 2.53 -14.83 13.74
N GLN A 310 2.99 -15.97 13.24
CA GLN A 310 2.31 -17.26 13.39
C GLN A 310 3.25 -18.26 14.06
N GLY A 311 3.27 -18.27 15.40
CA GLY A 311 4.19 -19.11 16.16
C GLY A 311 5.66 -18.75 15.90
N ALA A 312 5.92 -17.51 15.51
CA ALA A 312 7.23 -17.02 15.07
C ALA A 312 8.07 -16.50 16.25
N ASN A 313 9.34 -16.20 15.97
CA ASN A 313 10.21 -15.46 16.86
C ASN A 313 10.53 -14.09 16.24
N ILE A 314 9.93 -13.00 16.74
CA ILE A 314 10.03 -11.66 16.15
C ILE A 314 10.63 -10.69 17.18
N GLU A 315 11.71 -10.02 16.79
CA GLU A 315 12.27 -8.90 17.53
C GLU A 315 12.05 -7.60 16.74
N THR A 316 11.52 -6.58 17.41
CA THR A 316 11.24 -5.28 16.80
C THR A 316 11.69 -4.17 17.73
N ASN A 317 12.53 -3.27 17.21
CA ASN A 317 13.15 -2.19 17.96
C ASN A 317 12.94 -0.86 17.22
N ASN A 318 12.66 0.23 17.95
CA ASN A 318 12.56 1.60 17.41
C ASN A 318 11.67 1.68 16.15
N THR A 319 10.50 1.05 16.17
CA THR A 319 9.67 0.92 14.95
C THR A 319 8.32 1.58 15.15
N ILE A 320 7.85 2.27 14.12
CA ILE A 320 6.52 2.87 14.07
C ILE A 320 5.61 1.99 13.23
N ILE A 321 4.49 1.53 13.79
CA ILE A 321 3.47 0.78 13.06
C ILE A 321 2.16 1.52 13.20
N THR A 322 1.53 1.85 12.07
CA THR A 322 0.33 2.68 12.08
C THR A 322 -0.66 2.34 10.96
N LYS A 323 -1.91 2.77 11.16
CA LYS A 323 -2.97 2.76 10.14
C LYS A 323 -3.15 1.38 9.49
N CYS A 324 -3.52 0.37 10.27
CA CYS A 324 -3.84 -0.96 9.74
C CYS A 324 -5.35 -1.22 9.84
N GLY A 325 -5.96 -1.74 8.76
CA GLY A 325 -7.40 -2.01 8.70
C GLY A 325 -7.90 -3.06 9.68
N GLN A 326 -7.01 -3.92 10.16
CA GLN A 326 -7.24 -4.86 11.25
C GLN A 326 -6.26 -4.60 12.40
N HIS A 327 -5.24 -5.44 12.57
CA HIS A 327 -4.27 -5.36 13.66
C HIS A 327 -3.01 -4.61 13.21
N LEU A 328 -2.40 -3.80 14.08
CA LEU A 328 -1.01 -3.39 13.87
C LEU A 328 -0.10 -4.62 14.01
N ILE A 329 -0.35 -5.43 15.04
CA ILE A 329 0.42 -6.63 15.35
C ILE A 329 -0.54 -7.75 15.75
N ALA A 330 -0.43 -8.89 15.09
CA ALA A 330 -1.11 -10.12 15.47
C ALA A 330 -0.06 -11.19 15.78
N CYS A 331 0.11 -11.47 17.07
CA CYS A 331 0.90 -12.60 17.59
C CYS A 331 -0.04 -13.81 17.70
N ASN A 332 -0.17 -14.54 16.59
CA ASN A 332 -1.10 -15.65 16.47
C ASN A 332 -0.40 -16.99 16.73
N ILE A 333 -1.16 -17.96 17.24
CA ILE A 333 -0.73 -19.37 17.42
C ILE A 333 0.58 -19.54 18.23
N GLY A 334 0.77 -18.74 19.27
CA GLY A 334 1.92 -18.79 20.16
C GLY A 334 3.17 -18.10 19.58
N GLY A 335 4.35 -18.39 20.13
CA GLY A 335 5.63 -17.86 19.68
C GLY A 335 6.38 -16.99 20.70
N LYS A 336 7.39 -16.25 20.21
CA LYS A 336 8.26 -15.34 20.97
C LYS A 336 8.25 -13.97 20.32
N TYR A 337 7.87 -12.95 21.06
CA TYR A 337 7.72 -11.60 20.53
C TYR A 337 8.34 -10.59 21.49
N SER A 338 9.14 -9.67 20.95
CA SER A 338 9.74 -8.57 21.70
C SER A 338 9.62 -7.27 20.91
N PHE A 339 8.98 -6.26 21.51
CA PHE A 339 8.81 -4.93 20.97
C PHE A 339 9.41 -3.92 21.94
N LYS A 340 10.42 -3.16 21.51
CA LYS A 340 11.11 -2.17 22.35
C LYS A 340 11.14 -0.81 21.66
N HIS A 341 10.77 0.24 22.39
CA HIS A 341 10.70 1.60 21.85
C HIS A 341 9.85 1.68 20.57
N CYS A 342 8.68 1.02 20.57
CA CYS A 342 7.77 1.06 19.43
C CYS A 342 6.64 2.05 19.65
N THR A 343 6.25 2.77 18.60
CA THR A 343 5.03 3.58 18.57
C THR A 343 4.00 2.85 17.71
N LEU A 344 3.02 2.24 18.37
CA LEU A 344 2.00 1.35 17.80
C LEU A 344 0.64 2.06 17.87
N VAL A 345 0.30 2.81 16.83
CA VAL A 345 -0.84 3.75 16.88
C VAL A 345 -1.80 3.53 15.72
N ASN A 346 -3.05 3.13 15.99
CA ASN A 346 -4.03 2.80 14.95
C ASN A 346 -5.21 3.78 14.83
N TYR A 347 -4.94 4.92 14.19
CA TYR A 347 -5.97 5.87 13.75
C TYR A 347 -6.46 5.55 12.33
N TRP A 348 -6.98 4.34 12.15
CA TRP A 348 -7.57 3.90 10.88
C TRP A 348 -8.81 4.74 10.53
N ASN A 349 -8.85 5.28 9.31
CA ASN A 349 -9.89 6.19 8.84
C ASN A 349 -10.44 5.83 7.45
N TYR A 350 -10.05 4.71 6.85
CA TYR A 350 -10.51 4.31 5.52
C TYR A 350 -11.89 3.62 5.55
N ASN A 351 -12.13 2.79 6.56
CA ASN A 351 -13.43 2.16 6.82
C ASN A 351 -13.60 1.94 8.34
N ASN A 352 -14.70 1.29 8.75
CA ASN A 352 -14.91 0.94 10.16
C ASN A 352 -14.03 -0.25 10.56
N ARG A 353 -13.07 -0.02 11.45
CA ARG A 353 -12.28 -1.06 12.08
C ARG A 353 -12.95 -1.51 13.38
N ASN A 354 -13.08 -2.82 13.56
CA ASN A 354 -13.69 -3.44 14.75
C ASN A 354 -12.72 -4.37 15.51
N THR A 355 -11.48 -4.49 15.05
CA THR A 355 -10.46 -5.32 15.69
C THR A 355 -9.44 -4.45 16.42
N PRO A 356 -8.93 -4.88 17.58
CA PRO A 356 -7.92 -4.15 18.37
C PRO A 356 -6.57 -4.06 17.63
N SER A 357 -5.73 -3.10 17.98
CA SER A 357 -4.40 -2.97 17.38
C SER A 357 -3.47 -4.15 17.63
N ILE A 358 -3.50 -4.72 18.83
CA ILE A 358 -2.65 -5.83 19.24
C ILE A 358 -3.51 -7.05 19.55
N LEU A 359 -3.17 -8.18 18.94
CA LEU A 359 -3.74 -9.49 19.24
C LEU A 359 -2.65 -10.42 19.77
N LEU A 360 -2.86 -11.00 20.96
CA LEU A 360 -2.06 -12.09 21.50
C LEU A 360 -2.91 -13.35 21.58
N ASN A 361 -2.46 -14.45 20.96
CA ASN A 361 -3.17 -15.71 20.89
C ASN A 361 -2.20 -16.91 21.02
N ASN A 362 -2.64 -17.99 21.69
CA ASN A 362 -1.87 -19.23 21.89
C ASN A 362 -2.58 -20.51 21.42
N TYR A 363 -3.58 -20.39 20.53
CA TYR A 363 -4.34 -21.53 20.02
C TYR A 363 -5.00 -21.26 18.66
N TYR A 364 -5.27 -22.31 17.89
CA TYR A 364 -6.07 -22.22 16.67
C TYR A 364 -6.99 -23.43 16.51
N GLU A 365 -8.07 -23.25 15.74
CA GLU A 365 -8.94 -24.34 15.32
C GLU A 365 -8.43 -24.90 13.97
N GLY A 366 -8.17 -26.19 13.91
CA GLY A 366 -7.77 -26.86 12.67
C GLY A 366 -8.96 -27.15 11.76
N VAL A 367 -8.66 -27.58 10.54
CA VAL A 367 -9.68 -27.95 9.54
C VAL A 367 -10.50 -29.16 9.98
N ASP A 368 -9.98 -29.96 10.90
CA ASP A 368 -10.67 -31.08 11.54
C ASP A 368 -11.62 -30.66 12.68
N GLY A 369 -11.71 -29.36 12.98
CA GLY A 369 -12.52 -28.80 14.06
C GLY A 369 -11.91 -28.96 15.44
N ASN A 370 -10.69 -29.51 15.55
CA ASN A 370 -9.99 -29.63 16.82
C ASN A 370 -9.23 -28.34 17.15
N THR A 371 -9.21 -27.98 18.44
CA THR A 371 -8.37 -26.88 18.92
C THR A 371 -6.95 -27.38 19.18
N TYR A 372 -5.98 -26.72 18.56
CA TYR A 372 -4.55 -26.95 18.76
C TYR A 372 -3.97 -25.82 19.60
N TYR A 373 -3.19 -26.19 20.61
CA TYR A 373 -2.56 -25.26 21.54
C TYR A 373 -1.08 -25.10 21.21
N ARG A 374 -0.57 -23.88 21.29
CA ARG A 374 0.83 -23.55 21.07
C ARG A 374 1.28 -22.50 22.06
N ASP A 375 2.37 -22.75 22.77
CA ASP A 375 2.85 -21.85 23.80
C ASP A 375 3.16 -20.45 23.24
N LEU A 376 2.56 -19.43 23.84
CA LEU A 376 3.05 -18.06 23.77
C LEU A 376 4.13 -17.93 24.87
N GLU A 377 5.36 -18.27 24.49
CA GLU A 377 6.49 -18.35 25.42
C GLU A 377 6.84 -16.98 26.01
N THR A 378 6.82 -15.94 25.17
CA THR A 378 7.06 -14.54 25.57
C THR A 378 6.35 -13.58 24.61
N ALA A 379 5.65 -12.58 25.15
CA ALA A 379 5.26 -11.36 24.44
C ALA A 379 5.65 -10.14 25.30
N PHE A 380 6.79 -9.54 24.99
CA PHE A 380 7.36 -8.42 25.74
C PHE A 380 7.17 -7.10 24.99
N PHE A 381 6.61 -6.11 25.67
CA PHE A 381 6.49 -4.73 25.18
C PHE A 381 7.20 -3.82 26.19
N GLY A 382 8.24 -3.12 25.76
CA GLY A 382 9.09 -2.28 26.61
C GLY A 382 9.24 -0.87 26.07
N ASN A 383 8.98 0.16 26.87
CA ASN A 383 9.04 1.56 26.43
C ASN A 383 8.17 1.83 25.18
N CYS A 384 6.98 1.23 25.08
CA CYS A 384 6.11 1.33 23.90
C CYS A 384 4.90 2.25 24.14
N ILE A 385 4.45 2.92 23.09
CA ILE A 385 3.15 3.62 23.04
C ILE A 385 2.17 2.77 22.24
N LEU A 386 1.05 2.37 22.85
CA LEU A 386 -0.04 1.63 22.24
C LEU A 386 -1.33 2.44 22.34
N ASP A 387 -1.75 3.05 21.23
CA ASP A 387 -2.95 3.88 21.19
C ASP A 387 -3.75 3.67 19.89
N GLY A 388 -4.99 4.16 19.85
CA GLY A 388 -5.81 4.07 18.66
C GLY A 388 -7.23 4.58 18.87
N SER A 389 -8.06 4.35 17.86
CA SER A 389 -9.43 4.85 17.79
C SER A 389 -10.44 4.07 18.64
N LEU A 390 -10.16 2.82 19.00
CA LEU A 390 -11.09 1.96 19.76
C LEU A 390 -10.99 2.22 21.27
N SER A 391 -11.98 1.75 22.02
CA SER A 391 -11.98 1.80 23.50
C SER A 391 -10.94 0.86 24.12
N THR A 392 -10.65 -0.27 23.46
CA THR A 392 -9.57 -1.18 23.80
C THR A 392 -8.76 -1.50 22.55
N GLU A 393 -7.44 -1.39 22.64
CA GLU A 393 -6.53 -1.65 21.51
C GLU A 393 -5.71 -2.94 21.70
N ILE A 394 -5.98 -3.69 22.76
CA ILE A 394 -5.29 -4.95 23.07
C ILE A 394 -6.34 -6.03 23.29
N SER A 395 -6.16 -7.19 22.66
CA SER A 395 -6.95 -8.40 22.88
C SER A 395 -6.06 -9.58 23.26
N PHE A 396 -6.50 -10.28 24.29
CA PHE A 396 -5.90 -11.51 24.78
C PHE A 396 -6.86 -12.66 24.47
N GLN A 397 -6.41 -13.59 23.62
CA GLN A 397 -7.12 -14.83 23.30
C GLN A 397 -6.32 -15.99 23.89
N GLU A 398 -6.48 -16.17 25.20
CA GLU A 398 -5.78 -17.17 25.99
C GLU A 398 -6.57 -18.48 26.02
N ASN A 399 -5.84 -19.59 25.86
CA ASN A 399 -6.29 -20.92 26.24
C ASN A 399 -5.40 -21.43 27.37
N GLU A 400 -6.02 -21.92 28.46
CA GLU A 400 -5.33 -22.33 29.68
C GLU A 400 -4.49 -23.62 29.53
N ASN A 401 -4.64 -24.35 28.41
CA ASN A 401 -3.90 -25.59 28.14
C ASN A 401 -2.47 -25.37 27.59
N SER A 402 -2.08 -24.13 27.31
CA SER A 402 -0.73 -23.75 26.88
C SER A 402 -0.25 -22.48 27.57
N LEU A 403 1.05 -22.20 27.51
CA LEU A 403 1.61 -20.99 28.11
C LEU A 403 1.04 -19.73 27.43
N PHE A 404 0.79 -18.71 28.24
CA PHE A 404 0.33 -17.39 27.80
C PHE A 404 1.10 -16.27 28.53
N ASN A 405 2.38 -16.18 28.23
CA ASN A 405 3.29 -15.25 28.90
C ASN A 405 3.37 -13.93 28.14
N TYR A 406 2.93 -12.86 28.77
CA TYR A 406 3.10 -11.50 28.26
C TYR A 406 3.53 -10.54 29.37
N LYS A 407 4.22 -9.47 28.98
CA LYS A 407 4.62 -8.38 29.86
C LYS A 407 4.62 -7.05 29.12
N PHE A 408 3.97 -6.05 29.70
CA PHE A 408 4.10 -4.65 29.32
C PHE A 408 4.92 -3.94 30.39
N ASP A 409 5.99 -3.27 29.98
CA ASP A 409 7.00 -2.68 30.86
C ASP A 409 7.26 -1.23 30.43
N TYR A 410 6.93 -0.26 31.30
CA TYR A 410 7.05 1.17 31.00
C TYR A 410 6.36 1.55 29.70
N CYS A 411 5.05 1.31 29.61
CA CYS A 411 4.27 1.54 28.38
C CYS A 411 3.11 2.49 28.63
N LEU A 412 2.77 3.28 27.61
CA LEU A 412 1.44 3.86 27.49
C LEU A 412 0.55 2.87 26.75
N ILE A 413 -0.59 2.48 27.34
CA ILE A 413 -1.51 1.54 26.69
C ILE A 413 -2.95 2.04 26.72
N LYS A 414 -3.66 1.79 25.62
CA LYS A 414 -5.12 1.89 25.54
C LYS A 414 -5.80 0.53 25.63
N ILE A 415 -6.54 0.33 26.70
CA ILE A 415 -7.11 -0.97 27.06
C ILE A 415 -8.44 -0.77 27.82
N ASP A 416 -9.29 -1.80 27.84
CA ASP A 416 -10.52 -1.79 28.64
C ASP A 416 -10.25 -1.27 30.08
N PRO A 417 -10.94 -0.20 30.53
CA PRO A 417 -10.78 0.35 31.86
C PRO A 417 -10.90 -0.68 32.99
N GLN A 418 -11.67 -1.76 32.79
CA GLN A 418 -11.87 -2.83 33.78
C GLN A 418 -10.66 -3.75 33.95
N ILE A 419 -9.72 -3.78 33.01
CA ILE A 419 -8.53 -4.63 33.12
C ILE A 419 -7.59 -4.08 34.19
N ASN A 420 -7.25 -4.91 35.19
CA ASN A 420 -6.30 -4.54 36.23
C ASN A 420 -4.87 -4.52 35.65
N THR A 421 -4.20 -3.37 35.70
CA THR A 421 -2.81 -3.16 35.27
C THR A 421 -1.84 -3.02 36.45
N GLU A 422 -2.28 -3.29 37.68
CA GLU A 422 -1.45 -3.30 38.89
C GLU A 422 -1.08 -4.75 39.25
N ASN A 423 -0.34 -5.43 38.37
CA ASN A 423 0.13 -6.80 38.60
C ASN A 423 1.45 -7.08 37.87
N SER A 424 2.02 -8.27 38.04
CA SER A 424 3.34 -8.62 37.48
C SER A 424 3.44 -8.59 35.95
N LYS A 425 2.30 -8.67 35.22
CA LYS A 425 2.26 -8.58 33.75
C LYS A 425 2.31 -7.14 33.24
N PHE A 426 2.10 -6.16 34.11
CA PHE A 426 2.03 -4.74 33.80
C PHE A 426 2.90 -3.95 34.77
N ASN A 427 4.05 -3.47 34.30
CA ASN A 427 4.97 -2.68 35.12
C ASN A 427 5.01 -1.23 34.64
N ASN A 428 4.77 -0.29 35.55
CA ASN A 428 4.76 1.16 35.32
C ASN A 428 3.98 1.58 34.05
N ILE A 429 2.66 1.38 34.07
CA ILE A 429 1.80 1.61 32.91
C ILE A 429 1.10 2.97 33.00
N ILE A 430 1.22 3.75 31.93
CA ILE A 430 0.37 4.93 31.69
C ILE A 430 -0.90 4.43 30.98
N LYS A 431 -1.97 4.23 31.76
CA LYS A 431 -3.19 3.58 31.28
C LYS A 431 -4.22 4.60 30.76
N ASN A 432 -4.66 4.44 29.52
CA ASN A 432 -5.78 5.17 28.90
C ASN A 432 -5.64 6.69 28.87
N GLU A 433 -4.41 7.20 28.94
CA GLU A 433 -4.11 8.62 28.77
C GLU A 433 -3.80 8.95 27.31
N ASN A 434 -3.93 10.23 26.96
CA ASN A 434 -3.59 10.70 25.62
C ASN A 434 -2.05 10.87 25.49
N PRO A 435 -1.39 10.24 24.50
CA PRO A 435 0.04 10.42 24.25
C PRO A 435 0.47 11.86 23.91
N GLN A 436 -0.47 12.74 23.54
CA GLN A 436 -0.21 14.14 23.16
C GLN A 436 0.75 14.28 21.97
N PHE A 437 0.49 13.55 20.87
CA PHE A 437 1.26 13.70 19.63
C PHE A 437 1.12 15.10 19.00
N LYS A 438 2.18 15.61 18.33
CA LYS A 438 2.19 16.89 17.60
C LYS A 438 1.04 16.97 16.61
N ASN A 439 0.85 15.95 15.76
CA ASN A 439 -0.28 15.92 14.85
C ASN A 439 -0.68 14.48 14.44
N LYS A 440 -1.72 13.97 15.10
CA LYS A 440 -2.30 12.65 14.78
C LYS A 440 -2.92 12.53 13.38
N ASN A 441 -3.35 13.64 12.77
CA ASN A 441 -4.00 13.63 11.45
C ASN A 441 -2.98 13.52 10.31
N THR A 442 -1.78 14.05 10.52
CA THR A 442 -0.65 13.92 9.57
C THR A 442 0.29 12.79 9.95
N TYR A 443 -0.06 11.99 10.96
CA TYR A 443 0.77 10.89 11.49
C TYR A 443 2.16 11.35 11.92
N ASP A 444 2.23 12.56 12.48
CA ASP A 444 3.40 13.07 13.19
C ASP A 444 3.28 12.66 14.66
N PHE A 445 4.04 11.62 15.02
CA PHE A 445 4.02 11.00 16.34
C PHE A 445 5.08 11.55 17.29
N HIS A 446 5.72 12.67 16.96
CA HIS A 446 6.51 13.40 17.95
C HIS A 446 5.62 13.81 19.12
N LEU A 447 6.18 13.81 20.33
CA LEU A 447 5.46 14.20 21.53
C LEU A 447 5.38 15.74 21.64
N ASN A 448 4.29 16.24 22.23
CA ASN A 448 4.21 17.62 22.71
C ASN A 448 4.76 17.71 24.15
N GLU A 449 5.16 18.91 24.57
CA GLU A 449 5.71 19.22 25.90
C GLU A 449 4.86 18.71 27.10
N ASN A 450 3.54 18.55 26.91
CA ASN A 450 2.61 18.11 27.94
C ASN A 450 2.39 16.58 27.96
N SER A 451 3.15 15.82 27.17
CA SER A 451 3.00 14.37 27.09
C SER A 451 3.51 13.69 28.37
N LEU A 452 2.71 12.76 28.88
CA LEU A 452 3.11 11.88 29.99
C LEU A 452 4.16 10.84 29.57
N CYS A 453 4.38 10.64 28.26
CA CYS A 453 5.39 9.71 27.76
C CYS A 453 6.81 10.24 27.93
N ILE A 454 6.98 11.55 28.14
CA ILE A 454 8.27 12.20 28.31
C ILE A 454 8.91 11.75 29.64
N ASN A 455 10.19 11.41 29.60
CA ASN A 455 11.02 10.99 30.74
C ASN A 455 10.44 9.83 31.57
N SER A 456 9.54 9.03 30.98
CA SER A 456 8.76 8.00 31.67
C SER A 456 9.10 6.57 31.24
N GLY A 457 10.15 6.38 30.43
CA GLY A 457 10.68 5.08 30.03
C GLY A 457 11.75 4.52 30.98
N ASP A 458 12.03 3.23 30.86
CA ASP A 458 13.12 2.56 31.59
C ASP A 458 14.41 2.52 30.80
N ILE A 459 15.48 3.03 31.40
CA ILE A 459 16.83 3.05 30.84
C ILE A 459 17.42 1.66 30.64
N ASN A 460 17.05 0.66 31.45
CA ASN A 460 17.59 -0.69 31.29
C ASN A 460 17.10 -1.35 29.99
N ILE A 461 15.88 -1.04 29.57
CA ILE A 461 15.35 -1.48 28.26
C ILE A 461 16.15 -0.84 27.13
N THR A 462 16.41 0.47 27.20
CA THR A 462 17.26 1.18 26.23
C THR A 462 18.68 0.62 26.19
N GLN A 463 19.27 0.32 27.35
CA GLN A 463 20.62 -0.24 27.45
C GLN A 463 20.72 -1.72 27.02
N SER A 464 19.59 -2.39 26.77
CA SER A 464 19.56 -3.81 26.37
C SER A 464 20.11 -4.07 24.97
N SER A 465 20.17 -3.06 24.10
CA SER A 465 20.73 -3.18 22.74
C SER A 465 21.23 -1.82 22.23
N PRO A 466 22.42 -1.75 21.59
CA PRO A 466 22.95 -0.50 21.04
C PRO A 466 22.05 0.21 20.03
N ILE A 467 21.18 -0.54 19.33
CA ILE A 467 20.24 0.03 18.36
C ILE A 467 19.24 1.00 19.01
N LEU A 468 18.98 0.84 20.30
CA LEU A 468 18.01 1.63 21.07
C LEU A 468 18.61 2.91 21.66
N PHE A 469 19.93 3.12 21.57
CA PHE A 469 20.59 4.29 22.18
C PHE A 469 20.21 5.60 21.49
N ASN A 470 19.80 5.51 20.23
CA ASN A 470 19.18 6.61 19.51
C ASN A 470 17.73 6.22 19.19
N ASP A 471 16.89 7.21 18.96
CA ASP A 471 15.54 7.01 18.44
C ASP A 471 15.55 6.69 16.93
N ILE A 472 14.38 6.54 16.32
CA ILE A 472 14.26 6.21 14.89
C ILE A 472 14.82 7.30 13.96
N GLU A 473 14.89 8.55 14.41
CA GLU A 473 15.42 9.71 13.65
C GLU A 473 16.88 10.02 14.00
N GLY A 474 17.52 9.17 14.81
CA GLY A 474 18.93 9.29 15.19
C GLY A 474 19.19 10.27 16.34
N VAL A 475 18.16 10.73 17.06
CA VAL A 475 18.29 11.54 18.26
C VAL A 475 18.75 10.65 19.42
N SER A 476 19.82 11.05 20.11
CA SER A 476 20.37 10.26 21.22
C SER A 476 19.46 10.31 22.44
N ARG A 477 19.15 9.14 23.01
CA ARG A 477 18.38 9.02 24.24
C ARG A 477 19.28 9.26 25.45
N GLY A 478 18.83 10.14 26.35
CA GLY A 478 19.58 10.53 27.54
C GLY A 478 19.49 9.52 28.68
N ASN A 479 19.61 10.01 29.92
CA ASN A 479 19.33 9.20 31.11
C ASN A 479 17.85 9.18 31.47
N LEU A 480 17.13 10.23 31.09
CA LEU A 480 15.68 10.28 31.16
C LEU A 480 15.19 9.88 29.78
N ILE A 481 14.42 8.80 29.73
CA ILE A 481 14.05 8.12 28.49
C ILE A 481 12.59 8.40 28.20
N ASP A 482 12.27 8.73 26.96
CA ASP A 482 10.88 8.81 26.53
C ASP A 482 10.32 7.44 26.12
N ILE A 483 9.04 7.23 26.40
CA ILE A 483 8.30 6.07 25.90
C ILE A 483 8.01 6.29 24.40
N GLY A 484 8.25 5.27 23.58
CA GLY A 484 7.97 5.28 22.15
C GLY A 484 9.22 5.33 21.27
N ALA A 485 9.00 5.41 19.95
CA ALA A 485 10.05 5.33 18.94
C ALA A 485 10.78 6.66 18.67
N LEU A 486 10.26 7.79 19.16
CA LEU A 486 10.76 9.14 18.95
C LEU A 486 11.09 9.78 20.30
N GLU A 487 12.24 10.44 20.39
CA GLU A 487 12.62 11.24 21.55
C GLU A 487 12.01 12.65 21.40
N PHE A 488 11.56 13.23 22.52
CA PHE A 488 11.10 14.60 22.57
C PHE A 488 12.27 15.57 22.41
N SER A 489 12.07 16.56 21.55
CA SER A 489 12.98 17.70 21.37
C SER A 489 12.15 18.99 21.37
N ASP A 490 12.62 19.97 22.15
CA ASP A 490 12.02 21.30 22.31
C ASP A 490 12.00 22.12 21.01
#